data_AF-A0A5N8YQ49-F1
#
_entry.id   AF-A0A5N8YQ49-F1
#
_cell.length_a   1.000
_cell.length_b   1.000
_cell.length_c   1.000
_cell.angle_alpha   90.00
_cell.angle_beta   90.00
_cell.angle_gamma   90.00
#
_symmetry.space_group_name_H-M   'P 1'
#
loop_
_entity.id
_entity.type
_entity.pdbx_description
1 polymer ?
#
loop_
_entity_poly.entity_id
_entity_poly.type
_entity_poly.pdbx_seq_one_letter_code
_entity_poly.pdbx_strand_id
1 'polypeptide(L)'
;MHRAVPQPPADKRNSLGLPAPSSPIVPRTVRLFRPYRSQVVSVVVLILLTASIGVVNPLLIKTVFDSALFPDGGPDMHLLWILAAIMSSIAILNGVMGVVQTYMTNQVGQSVMRDLRDDVYAHLQGMSLGFFTSTRTGEIQSRVSNDVGGIQSVVTSTLTDTISNTVIFISTIVAMLILSWQLTIVAVATVPFFFALTRVVGKKRRQVTSEAQRSMAEVTAITQETLSVSGIMLAKLFGRQAHELA
;
A
#
# COMPACT_ATOMS: atom_id res chain seq x y z
N MET A 1 33.25 -14.53 -23.73
CA MET A 1 32.12 -15.36 -23.25
C MET A 1 30.91 -14.46 -23.05
N HIS A 2 30.00 -14.43 -24.03
CA HIS A 2 28.79 -13.60 -24.00
C HIS A 2 27.69 -14.39 -23.29
N ARG A 3 27.35 -14.04 -22.04
CA ARG A 3 26.21 -14.65 -21.32
C ARG A 3 24.93 -14.17 -22.02
N ALA A 4 24.26 -15.09 -22.72
CA ALA A 4 22.94 -14.85 -23.28
C ALA A 4 21.99 -14.44 -22.14
N VAL A 5 21.47 -13.22 -22.21
CA VAL A 5 20.37 -12.78 -21.35
C VAL A 5 19.17 -13.66 -21.70
N PRO A 6 18.60 -14.44 -20.76
CA PRO A 6 17.39 -15.20 -21.04
C PRO A 6 16.30 -14.22 -21.47
N GLN A 7 15.70 -14.46 -22.63
CA GLN A 7 14.55 -13.68 -23.06
C GLN A 7 13.48 -13.75 -21.98
N PRO A 8 12.76 -12.63 -21.70
CA PRO A 8 11.64 -12.67 -20.77
C PRO A 8 10.70 -13.81 -21.19
N PRO A 9 10.14 -14.57 -20.23
CA PRO A 9 9.28 -15.70 -20.55
C PRO A 9 8.20 -15.22 -21.51
N ALA A 10 8.14 -15.84 -22.69
CA ALA A 10 7.13 -15.52 -23.69
C ALA A 10 5.78 -15.55 -22.99
N ASP A 11 5.01 -14.46 -23.12
CA ASP A 11 3.68 -14.40 -22.54
C ASP A 11 2.85 -15.53 -23.18
N LYS A 12 2.70 -16.63 -22.43
CA LYS A 12 1.99 -17.84 -22.88
C LYS A 12 0.55 -17.52 -23.32
N ARG A 13 0.02 -16.35 -22.95
CA ARG A 13 -1.30 -15.86 -23.38
C ARG A 13 -1.36 -15.55 -24.87
N ASN A 14 -0.31 -14.97 -25.45
CA ASN A 14 -0.24 -14.71 -26.89
C ASN A 14 -0.17 -16.02 -27.69
N SER A 15 0.55 -17.03 -27.18
CA SER A 15 0.60 -18.36 -27.80
C SER A 15 -0.70 -19.16 -27.66
N LEU A 16 -1.55 -18.84 -26.68
CA LEU A 16 -2.83 -19.52 -26.43
C LEU A 16 -4.03 -18.82 -27.06
N GLY A 17 -3.81 -17.73 -27.82
CA GLY A 17 -4.90 -16.96 -28.45
C GLY A 17 -5.91 -16.38 -27.46
N LEU A 18 -5.50 -16.21 -26.18
CA LEU A 18 -6.39 -15.72 -25.14
C LEU A 18 -6.65 -14.22 -25.39
N PRO A 19 -7.92 -13.77 -25.42
CA PRO A 19 -8.23 -12.36 -25.58
C PRO A 19 -7.55 -11.54 -24.47
N ALA A 20 -7.07 -10.34 -24.81
CA ALA A 20 -6.55 -9.38 -23.84
C ALA A 20 -7.59 -9.21 -22.71
N PRO A 21 -7.17 -9.11 -21.44
CA PRO A 21 -8.09 -9.07 -20.29
C PRO A 21 -9.20 -8.04 -20.54
N SER A 22 -10.44 -8.53 -20.63
CA SER A 22 -11.61 -7.74 -20.93
C SER A 22 -12.01 -6.89 -19.72
N SER A 23 -12.08 -5.58 -19.94
CA SER A 23 -12.28 -4.49 -18.97
C SER A 23 -11.09 -4.22 -18.04
N PRO A 24 -10.72 -2.94 -17.79
CA PRO A 24 -9.76 -2.65 -16.74
C PRO A 24 -10.34 -3.16 -15.41
N ILE A 25 -9.56 -4.00 -14.73
CA ILE A 25 -9.91 -4.66 -13.45
C ILE A 25 -10.33 -3.60 -12.41
N VAL A 26 -9.73 -2.41 -12.50
CA VAL A 26 -9.98 -1.23 -11.66
C VAL A 26 -11.48 -0.85 -11.63
N PRO A 27 -12.16 -0.70 -12.79
CA PRO A 27 -13.59 -0.81 -13.01
C PRO A 27 -14.45 -1.47 -11.95
N ARG A 28 -14.16 -2.77 -11.89
CA ARG A 28 -14.95 -3.80 -11.25
C ARG A 28 -14.65 -3.82 -9.76
N THR A 29 -13.38 -3.63 -9.40
CA THR A 29 -12.96 -3.46 -8.00
C THR A 29 -13.57 -2.21 -7.39
N VAL A 30 -13.57 -1.07 -8.11
CA VAL A 30 -14.16 0.19 -7.62
C VAL A 30 -15.68 0.06 -7.39
N ARG A 31 -16.39 -0.69 -8.24
CA ARG A 31 -17.83 -0.90 -8.10
C ARG A 31 -18.21 -1.70 -6.85
N LEU A 32 -17.33 -2.59 -6.37
CA LEU A 32 -17.51 -3.33 -5.12
C LEU A 32 -17.63 -2.41 -3.90
N PHE A 33 -17.02 -1.22 -3.96
CA PHE A 33 -17.02 -0.25 -2.86
C PHE A 33 -18.17 0.75 -2.92
N ARG A 34 -19.06 0.64 -3.91
CA ARG A 34 -20.23 1.53 -4.05
C ARG A 34 -21.14 1.58 -2.80
N PRO A 35 -21.37 0.48 -2.05
CA PRO A 35 -22.14 0.51 -0.81
C PRO A 35 -21.46 1.35 0.30
N TYR A 36 -20.13 1.42 0.27
CA TYR A 36 -19.29 2.04 1.28
C TYR A 36 -18.93 3.50 1.00
N ARG A 37 -19.49 4.09 -0.07
CA ARG A 37 -19.18 5.44 -0.53
C ARG A 37 -19.30 6.52 0.54
N SER A 38 -20.31 6.46 1.41
CA SER A 38 -20.53 7.49 2.45
C SER A 38 -19.42 7.46 3.50
N GLN A 39 -18.99 6.27 3.91
CA GLN A 39 -17.91 6.11 4.88
C GLN A 39 -16.57 6.50 4.27
N VAL A 40 -16.29 6.10 3.02
CA VAL A 40 -15.09 6.51 2.28
C VAL A 40 -15.04 8.04 2.12
N VAL A 41 -16.15 8.68 1.73
CA VAL A 41 -16.23 10.15 1.65
C VAL A 41 -15.97 10.79 3.01
N SER A 42 -16.49 10.21 4.10
CA SER A 42 -16.26 10.73 5.45
C SER A 42 -14.78 10.66 5.85
N VAL A 43 -14.09 9.57 5.52
CA VAL A 43 -12.63 9.43 5.71
C VAL A 43 -11.86 10.46 4.87
N VAL A 44 -12.23 10.65 3.60
CA VAL A 44 -11.61 11.65 2.72
C VAL A 44 -11.81 13.08 3.23
N VAL A 45 -13.01 13.41 3.71
CA VAL A 45 -13.29 14.72 4.32
C VAL A 45 -12.43 14.93 5.56
N LEU A 46 -12.30 13.90 6.40
CA LEU A 46 -11.46 13.97 7.59
C LEU A 46 -9.98 14.18 7.25
N ILE A 47 -9.47 13.50 6.22
CA ILE A 47 -8.11 13.69 5.66
C ILE A 47 -7.91 15.13 5.19
N LEU A 48 -8.88 15.70 4.47
CA LEU A 48 -8.79 17.08 4.00
C LEU A 48 -8.74 18.06 5.18
N LEU A 49 -9.52 17.79 6.23
CA LEU A 49 -9.57 18.64 7.41
C LEU A 49 -8.27 18.56 8.21
N THR A 50 -7.71 17.36 8.43
CA THR A 50 -6.42 17.18 9.12
C THR A 50 -5.27 17.81 8.33
N ALA A 51 -5.24 17.65 7.01
CA ALA A 51 -4.22 18.27 6.17
C ALA A 51 -4.29 19.81 6.20
N SER A 52 -5.51 20.37 6.19
CA SER A 52 -5.71 21.82 6.29
C SER A 52 -5.22 22.37 7.63
N ILE A 53 -5.49 21.67 8.73
CA ILE A 53 -4.95 22.02 10.06
C ILE A 53 -3.41 21.89 10.08
N GLY A 54 -2.86 20.88 9.41
CA GLY A 54 -1.41 20.67 9.30
C GLY A 54 -0.65 21.88 8.73
N VAL A 55 -1.26 22.62 7.80
CA VAL A 55 -0.70 23.85 7.19
C VAL A 55 -0.60 25.00 8.20
N VAL A 56 -1.43 25.02 9.23
CA VAL A 56 -1.42 26.08 10.25
C VAL A 56 -0.12 26.06 11.06
N ASN A 57 0.46 24.89 11.30
CA ASN A 57 1.63 24.75 12.17
C ASN A 57 2.88 25.50 11.63
N PRO A 58 3.30 25.36 10.36
CA PRO A 58 4.36 26.19 9.78
C PRO A 58 4.12 27.70 9.89
N LEU A 59 2.87 28.16 9.73
CA LEU A 59 2.52 29.58 9.87
C LEU A 59 2.68 30.05 11.31
N LEU A 60 2.24 29.25 12.29
CA LEU A 60 2.43 29.55 13.71
C LEU A 60 3.92 29.58 14.09
N ILE A 61 4.72 28.65 13.55
CA ILE A 61 6.18 28.67 13.74
C ILE A 61 6.76 29.99 13.21
N LYS A 62 6.39 30.42 12.00
CA LYS A 62 6.81 31.72 11.47
C LYS A 62 6.46 32.86 12.44
N THR A 63 5.23 32.90 12.96
CA THR A 63 4.81 33.92 13.93
C THR A 63 5.58 33.85 15.26
N VAL A 64 5.91 32.65 15.73
CA VAL A 64 6.74 32.45 16.92
C VAL A 64 8.11 33.11 16.74
N PHE A 65 8.75 32.90 15.59
CA PHE A 65 10.05 33.51 15.30
C PHE A 65 9.93 35.03 15.10
N ASP A 66 9.06 35.47 14.20
CA ASP A 66 8.99 36.87 13.78
C ASP A 66 8.44 37.80 14.86
N SER A 67 7.48 37.33 15.67
CA SER A 67 6.71 38.19 16.57
C SER A 67 6.90 37.87 18.06
N ALA A 68 7.28 36.65 18.43
CA ALA A 68 7.44 36.28 19.84
C ALA A 68 8.91 36.25 20.28
N LEU A 69 9.79 35.64 19.49
CA LEU A 69 11.21 35.49 19.85
C LEU A 69 12.07 36.68 19.40
N PHE A 70 11.86 37.18 18.19
CA PHE A 70 12.69 38.22 17.59
C PHE A 70 11.95 39.50 17.16
N PRO A 71 10.97 40.04 17.93
CA PRO A 71 10.36 41.32 17.58
C PRO A 71 11.28 42.51 17.90
N ASP A 72 11.02 43.64 17.24
CA ASP A 72 11.70 44.93 17.48
C ASP A 72 11.36 45.46 18.89
N GLY A 73 12.14 45.06 19.90
CA GLY A 73 11.89 45.36 21.31
C GLY A 73 12.27 44.25 22.29
N GLY A 74 12.61 43.05 21.78
CA GLY A 74 13.00 41.89 22.59
C GLY A 74 11.86 40.88 22.79
N PRO A 75 12.16 39.67 23.30
CA PRO A 75 11.21 38.56 23.27
C PRO A 75 9.91 38.82 24.06
N ASP A 76 8.76 38.60 23.43
CA ASP A 76 7.44 38.60 24.08
C ASP A 76 7.11 37.18 24.58
N MET A 77 7.40 36.96 25.87
CA MET A 77 7.16 35.67 26.53
C MET A 77 5.66 35.33 26.63
N HIS A 78 4.79 36.33 26.76
CA HIS A 78 3.35 36.10 26.87
C HIS A 78 2.77 35.59 25.55
N LEU A 79 3.13 36.24 24.44
CA LEU A 79 2.75 35.77 23.10
C LEU A 79 3.33 34.39 22.81
N LEU A 80 4.58 34.12 23.22
CA LEU A 80 5.22 32.82 23.05
C LEU A 80 4.42 31.70 23.75
N TRP A 81 4.01 31.90 25.00
CA TRP A 81 3.21 30.91 25.74
C TRP A 81 1.84 30.67 25.10
N ILE A 82 1.18 31.71 24.59
CA ILE A 82 -0.09 31.57 23.87
C ILE A 82 0.10 30.74 22.60
N LEU A 83 1.10 31.08 21.77
CA LEU A 83 1.37 30.36 20.54
C LEU A 83 1.76 28.90 20.81
N ALA A 84 2.58 28.65 21.83
CA ALA A 84 2.94 27.30 22.27
C ALA A 84 1.73 26.50 22.75
N ALA A 85 0.80 27.12 23.49
CA ALA A 85 -0.44 26.48 23.93
C ALA A 85 -1.38 26.15 22.76
N ILE A 86 -1.49 27.06 21.78
CA ILE A 86 -2.26 26.83 20.54
C ILE A 86 -1.65 25.66 19.75
N MET A 87 -0.33 25.68 19.53
CA MET A 87 0.37 24.61 18.80
C MET A 87 0.21 23.25 19.50
N SER A 88 0.32 23.23 20.83
CA SER A 88 0.11 22.02 21.63
C SER A 88 -1.33 21.51 21.51
N SER A 89 -2.32 22.40 21.54
CA SER A 89 -3.73 22.06 21.36
C SER A 89 -4.01 21.50 19.96
N ILE A 90 -3.41 22.11 18.92
CA ILE A 90 -3.48 21.62 17.53
C ILE A 90 -2.85 20.23 17.41
N ALA A 91 -1.71 19.99 18.06
CA ALA A 91 -1.06 18.68 18.04
C ALA A 91 -1.94 17.60 18.67
N ILE A 92 -2.57 17.88 19.82
CA ILE A 92 -3.52 16.97 20.47
C ILE A 92 -4.73 16.73 19.57
N LEU A 93 -5.30 17.78 18.98
CA LEU A 93 -6.43 17.67 18.06
C LEU A 93 -6.09 16.79 16.85
N ASN A 94 -4.93 16.99 16.23
CA ASN A 94 -4.45 16.16 15.14
C ASN A 94 -4.29 14.69 15.57
N GLY A 95 -3.79 14.44 16.78
CA GLY A 95 -3.69 13.09 17.35
C GLY A 95 -5.07 12.42 17.48
N VAL A 96 -6.04 13.12 18.07
CA VAL A 96 -7.43 12.64 18.21
C VAL A 96 -8.06 12.38 16.84
N MET A 97 -7.91 13.31 15.91
CA MET A 97 -8.42 13.15 14.54
C MET A 97 -7.76 11.97 13.82
N GLY A 98 -6.46 11.72 14.03
CA GLY A 98 -5.75 10.57 13.51
C GLY A 98 -6.28 9.24 14.05
N VAL A 99 -6.62 9.19 15.34
CA VAL A 99 -7.29 8.01 15.95
C VAL A 99 -8.66 7.78 15.33
N VAL A 100 -9.48 8.83 15.21
CA VAL A 100 -10.82 8.75 14.58
C VAL A 100 -10.70 8.30 13.13
N GLN A 101 -9.75 8.86 12.37
CA GLN A 101 -9.49 8.49 10.98
C GLN A 101 -9.09 7.02 10.87
N THR A 102 -8.19 6.54 11.73
CA THR A 102 -7.75 5.14 11.74
C THR A 102 -8.91 4.21 12.06
N TYR A 103 -9.73 4.57 13.06
CA TYR A 103 -10.91 3.80 13.42
C TYR A 103 -11.91 3.71 12.26
N MET A 104 -12.28 4.84 11.66
CA MET A 104 -13.21 4.88 10.52
C MET A 104 -12.68 4.09 9.32
N THR A 105 -11.39 4.25 9.00
CA THR A 105 -10.73 3.52 7.91
C THR A 105 -10.77 2.01 8.15
N ASN A 106 -10.45 1.58 9.37
CA ASN A 106 -10.52 0.17 9.75
C ASN A 106 -11.96 -0.36 9.70
N GLN A 107 -12.93 0.41 10.16
CA GLN A 107 -14.35 0.01 10.11
C GLN A 107 -14.82 -0.21 8.68
N VAL A 108 -14.45 0.67 7.73
CA VAL A 108 -14.73 0.49 6.30
C VAL A 108 -14.10 -0.79 5.78
N GLY A 109 -12.81 -1.00 6.04
CA GLY A 109 -12.09 -2.18 5.59
C GLY A 109 -12.67 -3.49 6.10
N GLN A 110 -13.00 -3.54 7.38
CA GLN A 110 -13.58 -4.73 8.01
C GLN A 110 -15.00 -5.01 7.49
N SER A 111 -15.80 -3.97 7.24
CA SER A 111 -17.14 -4.14 6.67
C SER A 111 -17.06 -4.70 5.23
N VAL A 112 -16.18 -4.11 4.40
CA VAL A 112 -15.88 -4.62 3.05
C VAL A 112 -15.43 -6.07 3.10
N MET A 113 -14.51 -6.41 4.01
CA MET A 113 -14.02 -7.78 4.18
C MET A 113 -15.12 -8.76 4.57
N ARG A 114 -15.98 -8.37 5.52
CA ARG A 114 -17.10 -9.20 5.97
C ARG A 114 -18.03 -9.51 4.80
N ASP A 115 -18.50 -8.50 4.08
CA ASP A 115 -19.43 -8.69 2.98
C ASP A 115 -18.82 -9.54 1.85
N LEU A 116 -17.54 -9.32 1.52
CA LEU A 116 -16.81 -10.16 0.57
C LEU A 116 -16.74 -11.62 1.00
N ARG A 117 -16.47 -11.88 2.29
CA ARG A 117 -16.44 -13.25 2.83
C ARG A 117 -17.82 -13.87 2.75
N ASP A 118 -18.86 -13.14 3.12
CA ASP A 118 -20.25 -13.62 3.08
C ASP A 118 -20.66 -13.98 1.65
N ASP A 119 -20.37 -13.11 0.66
CA ASP A 119 -20.64 -13.35 -0.76
C ASP A 119 -19.90 -14.57 -1.29
N VAL A 120 -18.61 -14.71 -0.97
CA VAL A 120 -17.81 -15.86 -1.40
C VAL A 120 -18.30 -17.14 -0.74
N TYR A 121 -18.62 -17.12 0.55
CA TYR A 121 -19.16 -18.27 1.26
C TYR A 121 -20.52 -18.70 0.70
N ALA A 122 -21.43 -17.76 0.46
CA ALA A 122 -22.73 -18.03 -0.14
C ALA A 122 -22.58 -18.64 -1.54
N HIS A 123 -21.66 -18.12 -2.35
CA HIS A 123 -21.37 -18.67 -3.67
C HIS A 123 -20.82 -20.09 -3.59
N LEU A 124 -19.86 -20.35 -2.68
CA LEU A 124 -19.28 -21.68 -2.47
C LEU A 124 -20.34 -22.71 -2.07
N GLN A 125 -21.26 -22.37 -1.17
CA GLN A 125 -22.35 -23.27 -0.76
C GLN A 125 -23.28 -23.67 -1.91
N GLY A 126 -23.40 -22.82 -2.95
CA GLY A 126 -24.18 -23.12 -4.15
C GLY A 126 -23.44 -23.90 -5.24
N MET A 127 -22.15 -24.20 -5.06
CA MET A 127 -21.36 -24.91 -6.07
C MET A 127 -21.61 -26.42 -6.06
N SER A 128 -21.45 -27.06 -7.23
CA SER A 128 -21.63 -28.50 -7.38
C SER A 128 -20.56 -29.29 -6.63
N LEU A 129 -20.88 -30.54 -6.26
CA LEU A 129 -19.90 -31.45 -5.65
C LEU A 129 -18.65 -31.64 -6.53
N GLY A 130 -18.80 -31.59 -7.86
CA GLY A 130 -17.70 -31.67 -8.82
C GLY A 130 -16.62 -30.61 -8.61
N PHE A 131 -17.01 -29.39 -8.23
CA PHE A 131 -16.06 -28.34 -7.87
C PHE A 131 -15.21 -28.72 -6.65
N PHE A 132 -15.85 -29.24 -5.60
CA PHE A 132 -15.16 -29.64 -4.37
C PHE A 132 -14.28 -30.89 -4.55
N THR A 133 -14.62 -31.78 -5.47
CA THR A 133 -13.77 -32.93 -5.81
C THR A 133 -12.56 -32.57 -6.68
N SER A 134 -12.61 -31.44 -7.40
CA SER A 134 -11.56 -31.00 -8.32
C SER A 134 -10.66 -29.91 -7.75
N THR A 135 -11.11 -29.22 -6.69
CA THR A 135 -10.41 -28.09 -6.08
C THR A 135 -9.88 -28.47 -4.71
N ARG A 136 -8.61 -28.16 -4.41
CA ARG A 136 -8.02 -28.46 -3.11
C ARG A 136 -8.62 -27.55 -2.02
N THR A 137 -8.97 -28.12 -0.87
CA THR A 137 -9.53 -27.36 0.27
C THR A 137 -8.66 -26.16 0.68
N GLY A 138 -7.34 -26.30 0.65
CA GLY A 138 -6.40 -25.21 0.96
C GLY A 138 -6.45 -24.05 -0.05
N GLU A 139 -6.81 -24.32 -1.31
CA GLU A 139 -6.97 -23.27 -2.32
C GLU A 139 -8.23 -22.44 -2.05
N ILE A 140 -9.33 -23.10 -1.68
CA ILE A 140 -10.57 -22.44 -1.26
C ILE A 140 -10.30 -21.56 -0.04
N GLN A 141 -9.62 -22.10 0.98
CA GLN A 141 -9.27 -21.35 2.18
C GLN A 141 -8.37 -20.14 1.87
N SER A 142 -7.38 -20.29 1.00
CA SER A 142 -6.51 -19.18 0.59
C SER A 142 -7.28 -18.08 -0.13
N ARG A 143 -8.22 -18.42 -1.02
CA ARG A 143 -9.03 -17.40 -1.73
C ARG A 143 -9.93 -16.64 -0.77
N VAL A 144 -10.59 -17.34 0.17
CA VAL A 144 -11.48 -16.73 1.18
C VAL A 144 -10.71 -15.85 2.17
N SER A 145 -9.49 -16.24 2.54
CA SER A 145 -8.70 -15.51 3.54
C SER A 145 -7.78 -14.46 2.91
N ASN A 146 -6.88 -14.90 2.03
CA ASN A 146 -5.78 -14.08 1.51
C ASN A 146 -6.23 -13.15 0.38
N ASP A 147 -7.02 -13.63 -0.59
CA ASP A 147 -7.44 -12.78 -1.72
C ASP A 147 -8.42 -11.70 -1.23
N VAL A 148 -9.37 -12.08 -0.36
CA VAL A 148 -10.28 -11.12 0.29
C VAL A 148 -9.51 -10.14 1.19
N GLY A 149 -8.51 -10.62 1.94
CA GLY A 149 -7.63 -9.76 2.74
C GLY A 149 -6.79 -8.79 1.90
N GLY A 150 -6.36 -9.22 0.72
CA GLY A 150 -5.70 -8.35 -0.26
C GLY A 150 -6.60 -7.21 -0.71
N ILE A 151 -7.88 -7.48 -0.99
CA ILE A 151 -8.86 -6.43 -1.36
C ILE A 151 -9.07 -5.45 -0.21
N GLN A 152 -9.18 -5.92 1.04
CA GLN A 152 -9.27 -5.04 2.21
C GLN A 152 -8.08 -4.08 2.27
N SER A 153 -6.86 -4.59 2.14
CA SER A 153 -5.63 -3.81 2.28
C SER A 153 -5.53 -2.68 1.24
N VAL A 154 -6.03 -2.93 0.02
CA VAL A 154 -6.09 -1.90 -1.02
C VAL A 154 -6.99 -0.73 -0.59
N VAL A 155 -8.07 -0.99 0.15
CA VAL A 155 -9.01 0.03 0.63
C VAL A 155 -8.48 0.76 1.86
N THR A 156 -8.10 0.00 2.89
CA THR A 156 -7.71 0.56 4.19
C THR A 156 -6.39 1.29 4.13
N SER A 157 -5.47 0.82 3.29
CA SER A 157 -4.11 1.33 3.23
C SER A 157 -3.87 1.99 1.89
N THR A 158 -3.71 1.22 0.81
CA THR A 158 -3.18 1.77 -0.45
C THR A 158 -3.97 2.97 -0.98
N LEU A 159 -5.30 2.89 -1.05
CA LEU A 159 -6.14 3.97 -1.55
C LEU A 159 -6.16 5.16 -0.58
N THR A 160 -6.41 4.89 0.70
CA THR A 160 -6.52 5.92 1.73
C THR A 160 -5.19 6.67 1.92
N ASP A 161 -4.07 5.96 1.93
CA ASP A 161 -2.72 6.52 2.02
C ASP A 161 -2.38 7.33 0.76
N THR A 162 -2.73 6.83 -0.42
CA THR A 162 -2.48 7.57 -1.68
C THR A 162 -3.24 8.88 -1.70
N ILE A 163 -4.52 8.88 -1.31
CA ILE A 163 -5.32 10.11 -1.22
C ILE A 163 -4.74 11.04 -0.15
N SER A 164 -4.46 10.52 1.05
CA SER A 164 -3.89 11.31 2.15
C SER A 164 -2.57 11.96 1.78
N ASN A 165 -1.62 11.18 1.26
CA ASN A 165 -0.31 11.69 0.84
C ASN A 165 -0.43 12.71 -0.29
N THR A 166 -1.37 12.52 -1.23
CA THR A 166 -1.61 13.49 -2.30
C THR A 166 -2.13 14.81 -1.73
N VAL A 167 -3.11 14.76 -0.83
CA VAL A 167 -3.67 15.94 -0.17
C VAL A 167 -2.60 16.66 0.64
N ILE A 168 -1.82 15.94 1.46
CA ILE A 168 -0.72 16.49 2.26
C ILE A 168 0.32 17.14 1.34
N PHE A 169 0.70 16.46 0.26
CA PHE A 169 1.66 16.98 -0.71
C PHE A 169 1.20 18.29 -1.34
N ILE A 170 -0.04 18.35 -1.85
CA ILE A 170 -0.62 19.56 -2.46
C ILE A 170 -0.71 20.68 -1.41
N SER A 171 -1.23 20.39 -0.23
CA SER A 171 -1.40 21.37 0.85
C SER A 171 -0.06 21.94 1.31
N THR A 172 0.97 21.10 1.37
CA THR A 172 2.34 21.51 1.70
C THR A 172 2.91 22.44 0.63
N ILE A 173 2.75 22.11 -0.66
CA ILE A 173 3.20 23.00 -1.75
C ILE A 173 2.49 24.36 -1.66
N VAL A 174 1.17 24.36 -1.45
CA VAL A 174 0.40 25.60 -1.29
C VAL A 174 0.92 26.42 -0.11
N ALA A 175 1.16 25.79 1.05
CA ALA A 175 1.72 26.44 2.23
C ALA A 175 3.10 27.05 1.95
N MET A 176 3.98 26.30 1.28
CA MET A 176 5.31 26.77 0.90
C MET A 176 5.23 27.96 -0.06
N LEU A 177 4.32 27.93 -1.05
CA LEU A 177 4.12 29.04 -1.99
C LEU A 177 3.62 30.31 -1.27
N ILE A 178 2.71 30.17 -0.30
CA ILE A 178 2.23 31.28 0.54
C ILE A 178 3.37 31.88 1.36
N LEU A 179 4.27 31.05 1.89
CA LEU A 179 5.40 31.48 2.70
C LEU A 179 6.52 32.15 1.88
N SER A 180 6.99 31.48 0.82
CA SER A 180 7.98 32.01 -0.11
C SER A 180 8.00 31.19 -1.41
N TRP A 181 7.52 31.80 -2.50
CA TRP A 181 7.55 31.16 -3.81
C TRP A 181 8.99 30.91 -4.32
N GLN A 182 9.95 31.76 -3.96
CA GLN A 182 11.35 31.62 -4.37
C GLN A 182 11.99 30.37 -3.74
N LEU A 183 11.86 30.20 -2.42
CA LEU A 183 12.37 29.01 -1.73
C LEU A 183 11.63 27.74 -2.17
N THR A 184 10.34 27.86 -2.49
CA THR A 184 9.55 26.74 -3.01
C THR A 184 10.10 26.25 -4.35
N ILE A 185 10.44 27.14 -5.28
CA ILE A 185 11.04 26.74 -6.57
C ILE A 185 12.35 25.98 -6.35
N VAL A 186 13.22 26.47 -5.46
CA VAL A 186 14.49 25.81 -5.13
C VAL A 186 14.24 24.41 -4.57
N ALA A 187 13.30 24.28 -3.64
CA ALA A 187 12.93 22.98 -3.06
C ALA A 187 12.36 22.01 -4.12
N VAL A 188 11.41 22.47 -4.94
CA VAL A 188 10.78 21.67 -6.00
C VAL A 188 11.80 21.28 -7.08
N ALA A 189 12.76 22.15 -7.40
CA ALA A 189 13.83 21.85 -8.35
C ALA A 189 14.72 20.66 -7.91
N THR A 190 14.72 20.32 -6.61
CA THR A 190 15.44 19.15 -6.08
C THR A 190 14.66 17.84 -6.27
N VAL A 191 13.34 17.90 -6.47
CA VAL A 191 12.46 16.71 -6.61
C VAL A 191 12.84 15.83 -7.81
N PRO A 192 13.09 16.34 -9.03
CA PRO A 192 13.50 15.52 -10.16
C PRO A 192 14.78 14.70 -9.91
N PHE A 193 15.74 15.26 -9.16
CA PHE A 193 16.97 14.58 -8.80
C PHE A 193 16.68 13.34 -7.94
N PHE A 194 15.88 13.49 -6.89
CA PHE A 194 15.46 12.36 -6.06
C PHE A 194 14.61 11.36 -6.83
N PHE A 195 13.70 11.83 -7.68
CA PHE A 195 12.88 10.96 -8.53
C PHE A 195 13.74 10.10 -9.48
N ALA A 196 14.76 10.70 -10.09
CA ALA A 196 15.71 9.98 -10.93
C ALA A 196 16.47 8.90 -10.14
N LEU A 197 16.99 9.24 -8.96
CA LEU A 197 17.68 8.30 -8.09
C LEU A 197 16.76 7.14 -7.67
N THR A 198 15.55 7.44 -7.21
CA THR A 198 14.54 6.43 -6.85
C THR A 198 14.20 5.53 -8.03
N ARG A 199 14.11 6.06 -9.26
CA ARG A 199 13.84 5.25 -10.46
C ARG A 199 14.98 4.29 -10.77
N VAL A 200 16.24 4.73 -10.66
CA VAL A 200 17.42 3.90 -10.89
C VAL A 200 17.48 2.76 -9.86
N VAL A 201 17.37 3.11 -8.58
CA VAL A 201 17.38 2.13 -7.47
C VAL A 201 16.19 1.17 -7.60
N GLY A 202 15.00 1.68 -7.91
CA GLY A 202 13.79 0.88 -8.09
C GLY A 202 13.91 -0.13 -9.23
N LYS A 203 14.52 0.25 -10.36
CA LYS A 203 14.78 -0.67 -11.47
C LYS A 203 15.73 -1.79 -11.06
N LYS A 204 16.81 -1.47 -10.34
CA LYS A 204 17.76 -2.48 -9.86
C LYS A 204 17.13 -3.40 -8.82
N ARG A 205 16.37 -2.84 -7.87
CA ARG A 205 15.62 -3.63 -6.87
C ARG A 205 14.67 -4.60 -7.53
N ARG A 206 13.91 -4.16 -8.55
CA ARG A 206 12.98 -5.02 -9.29
C ARG A 206 13.68 -6.21 -9.95
N GLN A 207 14.88 -6.02 -10.50
CA GLN A 207 15.67 -7.13 -11.06
C GLN A 207 16.06 -8.14 -9.99
N VAL A 208 16.63 -7.67 -8.87
CA VAL A 208 17.04 -8.54 -7.75
C VAL A 208 15.85 -9.27 -7.15
N THR A 209 14.72 -8.60 -6.94
CA THR A 209 13.49 -9.24 -6.45
C THR A 209 12.99 -10.30 -7.43
N SER A 210 13.08 -10.05 -8.75
CA SER A 210 12.67 -11.04 -9.76
C SER A 210 13.59 -12.27 -9.76
N GLU A 211 14.89 -12.09 -9.57
CA GLU A 211 15.86 -13.19 -9.46
C GLU A 211 15.61 -14.00 -8.18
N ALA A 212 15.41 -13.32 -7.05
CA ALA A 212 15.06 -13.96 -5.78
C ALA A 212 13.76 -14.77 -5.88
N GLN A 213 12.72 -14.21 -6.50
CA GLN A 213 11.46 -14.92 -6.74
C GLN A 213 11.64 -16.16 -7.64
N ARG A 214 12.52 -16.09 -8.65
CA ARG A 214 12.84 -17.24 -9.50
C ARG A 214 13.57 -18.35 -8.75
N SER A 215 14.56 -17.99 -7.94
CA SER A 215 15.28 -18.95 -7.09
C SER A 215 14.34 -19.59 -6.05
N MET A 216 13.45 -18.80 -5.44
CA MET A 216 12.45 -19.31 -4.50
C MET A 216 11.49 -20.30 -5.19
N ALA A 217 11.08 -20.02 -6.42
CA ALA A 217 10.24 -20.93 -7.20
C ALA A 217 10.96 -22.26 -7.52
N GLU A 218 12.25 -22.22 -7.83
CA GLU A 218 13.07 -23.41 -8.08
C GLU A 218 13.23 -24.27 -6.82
N VAL A 219 13.58 -23.66 -5.67
CA VAL A 219 13.65 -24.36 -4.39
C VAL A 219 12.29 -24.97 -4.02
N THR A 220 11.20 -24.24 -4.25
CA THR A 220 9.84 -24.74 -4.01
C THR A 220 9.52 -25.93 -4.92
N ALA A 221 9.92 -25.89 -6.19
CA ALA A 221 9.71 -26.98 -7.15
C ALA A 221 10.50 -28.24 -6.75
N ILE A 222 11.78 -28.10 -6.40
CA ILE A 222 12.61 -29.22 -5.91
C ILE A 222 11.98 -29.82 -4.67
N THR A 223 11.59 -28.99 -3.70
CA THR A 223 10.93 -29.45 -2.46
C THR A 223 9.63 -30.20 -2.75
N GLN A 224 8.83 -29.72 -3.72
CA GLN A 224 7.61 -30.40 -4.14
C GLN A 224 7.89 -31.75 -4.82
N GLU A 225 8.94 -31.84 -5.64
CA GLU A 225 9.35 -33.07 -6.31
C GLU A 225 9.88 -34.11 -5.31
N THR A 226 10.82 -33.72 -4.44
CA THR A 226 11.50 -34.61 -3.50
C THR A 226 10.60 -35.07 -2.38
N LEU A 227 9.71 -34.22 -1.87
CA LEU A 227 8.72 -34.56 -0.84
C LEU A 227 7.42 -35.15 -1.41
N SER A 228 7.30 -35.29 -2.74
CA SER A 228 6.17 -36.03 -3.32
C SER A 228 6.21 -37.51 -2.94
N VAL A 229 5.07 -38.20 -3.01
CA VAL A 229 4.99 -39.64 -2.73
C VAL A 229 5.97 -40.43 -3.61
N SER A 230 6.04 -40.10 -4.90
CA SER A 230 6.97 -40.71 -5.85
C SER A 230 8.43 -40.37 -5.54
N GLY A 231 8.71 -39.11 -5.19
CA GLY A 231 10.06 -38.65 -4.82
C GLY A 231 10.59 -39.35 -3.57
N ILE A 232 9.81 -39.39 -2.49
CA ILE A 232 10.19 -40.08 -1.24
C ILE A 232 10.36 -41.58 -1.47
N MET A 233 9.48 -42.21 -2.26
CA MET A 233 9.59 -43.64 -2.56
C MET A 233 10.88 -43.93 -3.33
N LEU A 234 11.21 -43.12 -4.34
CA LEU A 234 12.45 -43.25 -5.10
C LEU A 234 13.67 -43.05 -4.20
N ALA A 235 13.68 -42.01 -3.37
CA ALA A 235 14.78 -41.73 -2.45
C ALA A 235 15.00 -42.88 -1.44
N LYS A 236 13.92 -43.51 -0.95
CA LYS A 236 13.99 -44.67 -0.03
C LYS A 236 14.43 -45.95 -0.71
N LEU A 237 13.94 -46.25 -1.91
CA LEU A 237 14.29 -47.47 -2.66
C LEU A 237 15.76 -47.48 -3.11
N PHE A 238 16.31 -46.31 -3.43
CA PHE A 238 17.70 -46.16 -3.91
C PHE A 238 18.67 -45.65 -2.82
N GLY A 239 18.22 -45.47 -1.57
CA GLY A 239 19.07 -45.02 -0.46
C GLY A 239 19.68 -43.63 -0.63
N ARG A 240 18.98 -42.71 -1.33
CA ARG A 240 19.50 -41.38 -1.73
C ARG A 240 19.13 -40.21 -0.81
N GLN A 241 18.54 -40.48 0.35
CA GLN A 241 18.02 -39.42 1.23
C GLN A 241 19.08 -38.39 1.67
N ALA A 242 20.32 -38.81 1.91
CA ALA A 242 21.41 -37.90 2.28
C ALA A 242 21.86 -36.98 1.12
N HIS A 243 21.60 -37.38 -0.13
CA HIS A 243 21.91 -36.58 -1.33
C HIS A 243 20.84 -35.54 -1.61
N GLU A 244 19.58 -35.82 -1.26
CA GLU A 244 18.43 -34.89 -1.42
C GLU A 244 18.39 -33.80 -0.32
N LEU A 245 19.16 -33.97 0.77
CA LEU A 245 19.23 -33.05 1.91
C LEU A 245 20.41 -32.06 1.83
N ALA A 246 21.35 -32.26 0.91
CA ALA A 246 22.58 -31.47 0.75
C ALA A 246 22.43 -30.41 -0.34
#